data_AF-A0A8X6PUT4-F1
#
_entry.id   AF-A0A8X6PUT4-F1
#
_cell.length_a   1.000
_cell.length_b   1.000
_cell.length_c   1.000
_cell.angle_alpha   90.00
_cell.angle_beta   90.00
_cell.angle_gamma   90.00
#
_symmetry.space_group_name_H-M   'P 1'
#
loop_
_entity.id
_entity.type
_entity.pdbx_description
1 polymer ?
#
loop_
_entity_poly.entity_id
_entity_poly.type
_entity_poly.pdbx_seq_one_letter_code
_entity_poly.pdbx_strand_id
1 'polypeptide(L)'
;MGSQRSYITKFIAGKMNLKGLGEKTVNHGLFGGIEYTEKHQKYHINLSNVGGSFNCELEILDEKKICASLPRMNNDNCLKQLKDLDILMSDAMINEKSCLYEKNSGEINLLIGAD
;
A
#
# COMPACT_ATOMS: atom_id res chain seq x y z
N MET A 1 9.52 -12.80 5.68
CA MET A 1 9.54 -12.52 4.23
C MET A 1 8.36 -11.60 3.94
N GLY A 2 8.59 -10.46 3.31
CA GLY A 2 7.53 -9.49 3.02
C GLY A 2 6.57 -10.03 1.97
N SER A 3 5.40 -9.40 1.81
CA SER A 3 4.46 -9.83 0.78
C SER A 3 5.05 -9.51 -0.61
N GLN A 4 5.38 -10.56 -1.36
CA GLN A 4 5.84 -10.47 -2.76
C GLN A 4 4.69 -10.22 -3.74
N ARG A 5 3.45 -10.12 -3.25
CA ARG A 5 2.25 -9.99 -4.08
C ARG A 5 1.78 -8.55 -4.16
N SER A 6 1.21 -8.21 -5.30
CA SER A 6 0.53 -6.93 -5.51
C SER A 6 -0.89 -6.99 -4.95
N TYR A 7 -1.35 -5.89 -4.34
CA TYR A 7 -2.69 -5.76 -3.78
C TYR A 7 -3.36 -4.44 -4.15
N ILE A 8 -4.67 -4.48 -4.34
CA ILE A 8 -5.54 -3.31 -4.56
C ILE A 8 -6.66 -3.31 -3.54
N THR A 9 -7.08 -2.14 -3.08
CA THR A 9 -8.24 -2.10 -2.17
C THR A 9 -9.52 -2.47 -2.92
N LYS A 10 -10.41 -3.23 -2.26
CA LYS A 10 -11.75 -3.55 -2.78
C LYS A 10 -12.51 -2.29 -3.22
N PHE A 11 -12.27 -1.17 -2.53
CA PHE A 11 -12.81 0.14 -2.88
C PHE A 11 -12.36 0.61 -4.27
N ILE A 12 -11.05 0.61 -4.56
CA ILE A 12 -10.55 1.04 -5.87
C ILE A 12 -10.92 0.06 -6.96
N ALA A 13 -10.85 -1.25 -6.69
CA ALA A 13 -11.28 -2.27 -7.66
C ALA A 13 -12.73 -2.06 -8.10
N GLY A 14 -13.63 -1.79 -7.14
CA GLY A 14 -15.02 -1.42 -7.42
C GLY A 14 -15.17 -0.09 -8.15
N LYS A 15 -14.44 0.95 -7.72
CA LYS A 15 -14.48 2.29 -8.34
C LYS A 15 -14.00 2.27 -9.80
N MET A 16 -13.02 1.43 -10.12
CA MET A 16 -12.51 1.21 -11.47
C MET A 16 -13.32 0.17 -12.26
N ASN A 17 -14.35 -0.45 -11.66
CA ASN A 17 -15.14 -1.53 -12.24
C ASN A 17 -14.28 -2.69 -12.79
N LEU A 18 -13.25 -3.08 -12.04
CA LEU A 18 -12.37 -4.19 -12.45
C LEU A 18 -13.15 -5.50 -12.50
N LYS A 19 -12.94 -6.27 -13.57
CA LYS A 19 -13.55 -7.58 -13.74
C LYS A 19 -12.74 -8.64 -12.98
N GLY A 20 -13.36 -9.30 -12.02
CA GLY A 20 -12.77 -10.42 -11.31
C GLY A 20 -12.48 -11.59 -12.25
N LEU A 21 -11.26 -12.13 -12.20
CA LEU A 21 -10.79 -13.24 -13.04
C LEU A 21 -10.82 -14.60 -12.33
N GLY A 22 -11.03 -14.60 -11.02
CA GLY A 22 -11.04 -15.79 -10.18
C GLY A 22 -10.57 -15.44 -8.77
N GLU A 23 -10.53 -16.42 -7.89
CA GLU A 23 -10.12 -16.19 -6.50
C GLU A 23 -8.84 -16.95 -6.19
N LYS A 24 -8.04 -16.39 -5.28
CA LYS A 24 -6.79 -16.98 -4.81
C LYS A 24 -6.81 -17.05 -3.30
N THR A 25 -6.67 -18.25 -2.77
CA THR A 25 -6.47 -18.46 -1.34
C THR A 25 -5.00 -18.22 -1.00
N VAL A 26 -4.73 -17.32 -0.07
CA VAL A 26 -3.38 -16.97 0.39
C VAL A 26 -3.29 -17.27 1.88
N ASN A 27 -2.26 -18.01 2.28
CA ASN A 27 -1.88 -18.14 3.69
C ASN A 27 -0.87 -17.03 4.01
N HIS A 28 -1.24 -16.14 4.93
CA HIS A 28 -0.45 -15.02 5.40
C HIS A 28 0.29 -15.42 6.67
N GLY A 29 1.62 -15.40 6.61
CA GLY A 29 2.49 -15.58 7.78
C GLY A 29 2.87 -14.23 8.39
N LEU A 30 2.57 -14.06 9.67
CA LEU A 30 2.91 -12.87 10.45
C LEU A 30 4.09 -13.16 11.38
N PHE A 31 4.77 -12.09 11.82
CA PHE A 31 5.78 -12.20 12.87
C PHE A 31 5.19 -12.85 14.12
N GLY A 32 5.97 -13.70 14.77
CA GLY A 32 5.52 -14.49 15.93
C GLY A 32 4.87 -15.83 15.57
N GLY A 33 4.90 -16.25 14.30
CA GLY A 33 4.41 -17.57 13.87
C GLY A 33 2.89 -17.67 13.76
N ILE A 34 2.21 -16.53 13.69
CA ILE A 34 0.77 -16.47 13.46
C ILE A 34 0.52 -16.63 11.97
N GLU A 35 -0.38 -17.53 11.60
CA GLU A 35 -0.82 -17.73 10.22
C GLU A 35 -2.32 -17.51 10.10
N TYR A 36 -2.75 -16.87 9.02
CA TYR A 36 -4.16 -16.78 8.67
C TYR A 36 -4.37 -16.96 7.17
N THR A 37 -5.40 -17.72 6.82
CA THR A 37 -5.75 -17.96 5.41
C THR A 37 -6.90 -17.07 5.01
N GLU A 38 -6.72 -16.35 3.91
CA GLU A 38 -7.75 -15.47 3.34
C GLU A 38 -7.89 -15.71 1.83
N LYS A 39 -9.10 -15.47 1.33
CA LYS A 39 -9.45 -15.63 -0.08
C LYS A 39 -9.58 -14.25 -0.72
N HIS A 40 -8.81 -14.03 -1.76
CA HIS A 40 -8.75 -12.76 -2.46
C HIS A 40 -9.30 -12.89 -3.88
N GLN A 41 -10.06 -11.91 -4.34
CA GLN A 41 -10.43 -11.78 -5.74
C GLN A 41 -9.21 -11.33 -6.54
N LYS A 42 -8.99 -11.99 -7.66
CA LYS A 42 -7.88 -11.75 -8.58
C LYS A 42 -8.33 -10.88 -9.74
N TYR A 43 -7.49 -9.93 -10.11
CA TYR A 43 -7.70 -9.03 -11.24
C TYR A 43 -6.44 -8.97 -12.09
N HIS A 44 -6.62 -8.59 -13.36
CA HIS A 44 -5.52 -8.22 -14.24
C HIS A 44 -5.68 -6.75 -14.56
N ILE A 45 -4.64 -5.97 -14.31
CA ILE A 45 -4.62 -4.54 -14.56
C ILE A 45 -3.42 -4.19 -15.44
N ASN A 46 -3.56 -3.12 -16.22
CA ASN A 46 -2.47 -2.51 -16.95
C ASN A 46 -2.05 -1.24 -16.22
N LEU A 47 -0.82 -1.21 -15.73
CA LEU A 47 -0.20 -0.04 -15.11
C LEU A 47 0.65 0.68 -16.15
N SER A 48 0.33 1.94 -16.38
CA SER A 48 1.08 2.79 -17.30
C SER A 48 1.55 4.07 -16.61
N ASN A 49 2.66 4.62 -17.10
CA ASN A 49 3.05 5.96 -16.68
C ASN A 49 2.13 7.01 -17.33
N VAL A 50 2.08 8.21 -16.76
CA VAL A 50 1.23 9.31 -17.25
C VAL A 50 1.51 9.64 -18.72
N GLY A 51 2.77 9.50 -19.16
CA GLY A 51 3.17 9.73 -20.55
C GLY A 51 2.96 8.54 -21.50
N GLY A 52 2.46 7.39 -21.02
CA GLY A 52 2.20 6.18 -21.81
C GLY A 52 3.44 5.47 -22.39
N SER A 53 4.65 5.99 -22.16
CA SER A 53 5.91 5.40 -22.63
C SER A 53 6.27 4.08 -21.94
N PHE A 54 5.63 3.78 -20.81
CA PHE A 54 5.76 2.54 -20.07
C PHE A 54 4.37 1.99 -19.80
N ASN A 55 4.20 0.69 -20.04
CA ASN A 55 3.05 -0.08 -19.64
C ASN A 55 3.51 -1.47 -19.16
N CYS A 56 2.84 -2.00 -18.16
CA CYS A 56 3.00 -3.39 -17.73
C CYS A 56 1.66 -3.97 -17.30
N GLU A 57 1.45 -5.23 -17.65
CA GLU A 57 0.33 -6.01 -17.10
C GLU A 57 0.76 -6.65 -15.78
N LEU A 58 -0.10 -6.58 -14.77
CA LEU A 58 0.16 -7.23 -13.49
C LEU A 58 -1.09 -7.89 -12.92
N GLU A 59 -0.90 -9.10 -12.39
CA GLU A 59 -1.89 -9.79 -11.58
C GLU A 59 -1.92 -9.16 -10.18
N ILE A 60 -3.11 -8.82 -9.71
CA ILE A 60 -3.31 -8.15 -8.43
C ILE A 60 -4.46 -8.79 -7.64
N LEU A 61 -4.28 -8.87 -6.32
CA LEU A 61 -5.28 -9.40 -5.40
C LEU A 61 -6.04 -8.27 -4.71
N ASP A 62 -7.33 -8.44 -4.44
CA ASP A 62 -8.01 -7.48 -3.58
C ASP A 62 -7.64 -7.64 -2.11
N GLU A 63 -7.71 -6.53 -1.39
CA GLU A 63 -7.58 -6.49 0.06
C GLU A 63 -8.60 -5.50 0.60
N LYS A 64 -9.17 -5.77 1.77
CA LYS A 64 -10.08 -4.80 2.40
C LYS A 64 -9.32 -3.54 2.81
N LYS A 65 -8.13 -3.75 3.38
CA LYS A 65 -7.23 -2.70 3.85
C LYS A 65 -5.78 -3.19 3.76
N ILE A 66 -4.97 -2.56 2.91
CA ILE A 66 -3.58 -3.00 2.67
C ILE A 66 -2.67 -2.69 3.87
N CYS A 67 -2.80 -1.48 4.42
CA CYS A 67 -2.00 -1.07 5.57
C CYS A 67 -2.87 -0.30 6.56
N ALA A 68 -2.61 -0.50 7.86
CA ALA A 68 -3.12 0.40 8.88
C ALA A 68 -2.56 1.81 8.67
N SER A 69 -3.24 2.82 9.22
CA SER A 69 -2.72 4.18 9.18
C SER A 69 -1.33 4.18 9.80
N LEU A 70 -0.33 4.59 9.04
CA LEU A 70 1.04 4.64 9.54
C LEU A 70 1.14 5.74 10.60
N PRO A 71 1.60 5.42 11.82
CA PRO A 71 1.78 6.42 12.85
C PRO A 71 2.92 7.34 12.41
N ARG A 72 2.61 8.63 12.25
CA ARG A 72 3.65 9.65 11.99
C ARG A 72 4.49 9.84 13.24
N MET A 73 5.79 10.09 13.08
CA MET A 73 6.63 10.41 14.22
C MET A 73 6.22 11.78 14.78
N ASN A 74 5.85 11.79 16.07
CA ASN A 74 5.36 12.98 16.76
C ASN A 74 6.19 13.29 18.04
N ASN A 75 7.43 12.81 18.09
CA ASN A 75 8.32 13.04 19.23
C ASN A 75 9.44 13.99 18.85
N ASP A 76 9.33 15.24 19.30
CA ASP A 76 10.29 16.31 19.01
C ASP A 76 11.71 16.00 19.50
N ASN A 77 11.85 15.26 20.61
CA ASN A 77 13.17 14.89 21.12
C ASN A 77 13.84 13.87 20.21
N CYS A 78 13.07 12.90 19.71
CA CYS A 78 13.55 11.90 18.76
C CYS A 78 13.92 12.56 17.42
N LEU A 79 13.09 13.51 16.95
CA LEU A 79 13.36 14.29 15.73
C LEU A 79 14.67 15.10 15.83
N LYS A 80 14.94 15.71 16.99
CA LYS A 80 16.20 16.44 17.23
C LYS A 80 17.40 15.50 17.22
N GLN A 81 17.31 14.37 17.92
CA GLN A 81 18.39 13.37 17.94
C GLN A 81 18.70 12.82 16.54
N LEU A 82 17.67 12.54 15.74
CA LEU A 82 17.86 12.09 14.35
C LEU A 82 18.54 13.16 13.49
N LYS A 83 18.16 14.44 13.65
CA LYS A 83 18.84 15.55 12.98
C LYS A 83 20.29 15.72 13.41
N ASP A 84 20.57 15.57 14.70
CA ASP A 84 21.95 15.64 15.23
C ASP A 84 22.83 14.50 14.69
N LEU A 85 22.21 13.38 14.28
CA LEU A 85 22.85 12.25 13.61
C LEU A 85 22.87 12.37 12.07
N ASP A 86 22.49 13.53 11.52
CA ASP A 86 22.35 13.79 10.08
C ASP A 86 21.35 12.84 9.36
N ILE A 87 20.39 12.31 10.12
CA ILE A 87 19.29 11.49 9.60
C ILE A 87 18.10 12.41 9.29
N LEU A 88 17.84 12.60 8.00
CA LEU A 88 16.68 13.34 7.52
C LEU A 88 15.45 12.43 7.52
N MET A 89 14.42 12.82 8.27
CA MET A 89 13.09 12.22 8.15
C MET A 89 12.17 13.06 7.27
N SER A 90 11.72 12.45 6.18
CA SER A 90 10.70 13.01 5.30
C SER A 90 9.28 12.74 5.78
N ASP A 91 9.06 11.72 6.62
CA ASP A 91 7.75 11.34 7.17
C ASP A 91 7.53 11.90 8.59
N ALA A 92 7.79 13.21 8.74
CA ALA A 92 7.39 13.96 9.92
C ALA A 92 5.94 14.44 9.76
N MET A 93 5.24 14.75 10.85
CA MET A 93 3.94 15.41 10.79
C MET A 93 4.10 16.85 10.26
N ILE A 94 4.33 16.99 8.97
CA ILE A 94 4.34 18.30 8.31
C ILE A 94 2.88 18.66 8.05
N ASN A 95 2.46 19.82 8.54
CA ASN A 95 1.14 20.39 8.34
C ASN A 95 0.96 20.82 6.88
N GLU A 96 0.92 19.87 5.96
CA GLU A 96 0.79 20.14 4.53
C GLU A 96 -0.64 19.89 4.10
N LYS A 97 -1.37 20.98 3.89
CA LYS A 97 -2.69 21.02 3.23
C LYS A 97 -2.60 20.72 1.72
N SER A 98 -1.62 19.95 1.25
CA SER A 98 -1.29 19.84 -0.18
C SER A 98 -1.77 18.55 -0.86
N CYS A 99 -2.31 17.57 -0.14
CA CYS A 99 -2.89 16.40 -0.78
C CYS A 99 -4.33 16.70 -1.25
N LEU A 100 -4.49 16.94 -2.54
CA LEU A 100 -5.75 17.32 -3.20
C LEU A 100 -6.87 16.26 -3.15
N TYR A 101 -6.68 15.13 -2.47
CA TYR A 101 -7.67 14.06 -2.34
C TYR A 101 -7.58 13.38 -0.98
N GLU A 102 -8.21 13.94 0.05
CA GLU A 102 -8.26 13.26 1.35
C GLU A 102 -9.65 13.18 1.95
N LYS A 103 -10.24 11.99 1.77
CA LYS A 103 -10.91 11.32 2.87
C LYS A 103 -9.92 10.23 3.32
N ASN A 104 -9.07 10.56 4.31
CA ASN A 104 -7.91 9.79 4.83
C ASN A 104 -6.64 9.74 3.94
N SER A 105 -5.73 10.72 4.13
CA SER A 105 -4.35 10.81 3.61
C SER A 105 -3.54 9.51 3.53
N GLY A 106 -3.68 8.68 4.56
CA GLY A 106 -2.68 7.67 4.88
C GLY A 106 -3.01 6.27 4.42
N GLU A 107 -4.09 6.08 3.66
CA GLU A 107 -4.50 4.75 3.23
C GLU A 107 -3.84 4.37 1.89
N ILE A 108 -3.06 3.29 1.92
CA ILE A 108 -2.47 2.70 0.73
C ILE A 108 -3.57 1.95 -0.03
N ASN A 109 -3.81 2.38 -1.26
CA ASN A 109 -4.84 1.82 -2.12
C ASN A 109 -4.30 0.81 -3.15
N LEU A 110 -3.01 0.89 -3.44
CA LEU A 110 -2.30 0.03 -4.38
C LEU A 110 -0.91 -0.28 -3.80
N LEU A 111 -0.59 -1.56 -3.69
CA LEU A 111 0.72 -2.06 -3.33
C LEU A 111 1.23 -2.92 -4.49
N ILE A 112 2.45 -2.63 -4.95
CA ILE A 112 3.13 -3.44 -5.97
C ILE A 112 4.20 -4.25 -5.25
N GLY A 113 4.03 -5.58 -5.25
CA GLY A 113 5.02 -6.50 -4.70
C GLY A 113 6.20 -6.66 -5.64
N ALA A 114 7.40 -6.84 -5.08
CA ALA A 114 8.57 -7.27 -5.84
C ALA A 114 8.62 -8.80 -5.86
N ASP A 115 9.00 -9.36 -7.01
CA ASP A 115 9.31 -10.79 -7.20
C ASP A 115 10.77 -11.06 -6.81
#